data_AF-A0A076K0G5-F1
#
_entry.id   AF-A0A076K0G5-F1
#
_cell.length_a   1.000
_cell.length_b   1.000
_cell.length_c   1.000
_cell.angle_alpha   90.00
_cell.angle_beta   90.00
_cell.angle_gamma   90.00
#
_symmetry.space_group_name_H-M   'P 1'
#
loop_
_entity.id
_entity.type
_entity.pdbx_description
1 polymer ?
#
loop_
_entity_poly.entity_id
_entity_poly.type
_entity_poly.pdbx_seq_one_letter_code
_entity_poly.pdbx_strand_id
1 'polypeptide(L)'
;HVATPMDFDSKDPENEIIKPTINGILSIMRSCKEAGTVRRAVFTSSAGTVNVQEHQQPEYHEGSWTDIEFCRRVKMTGWMY
;
A
#
# COMPACT_ATOMS: atom_id res chain seq x y z
N HIS A 1 2.11 10.25 -7.60
CA HIS A 1 0.79 9.76 -7.15
C HIS A 1 0.75 9.80 -5.63
N VAL A 2 -0.21 10.55 -5.10
CA VAL A 2 -0.37 10.83 -3.66
C VAL A 2 -1.79 10.45 -3.17
N ALA A 3 -2.75 10.31 -4.09
CA ALA A 3 -4.12 9.94 -3.72
C ALA A 3 -4.16 8.48 -3.27
N THR A 4 -4.82 8.23 -2.14
CA THR A 4 -5.11 6.90 -1.62
C THR A 4 -6.41 6.96 -0.83
N PRO A 5 -7.27 5.92 -0.85
CA PRO A 5 -8.38 5.80 0.10
C PRO A 5 -7.84 5.80 1.53
N MET A 6 -8.53 6.52 2.43
CA MET A 6 -8.15 6.70 3.83
C MET A 6 -9.37 6.51 4.73
N ASP A 7 -10.07 5.40 4.57
CA ASP A 7 -11.12 4.98 5.49
C ASP A 7 -10.62 3.77 6.28
N PHE A 8 -10.37 3.99 7.58
CA PHE A 8 -9.86 2.97 8.48
C PHE A 8 -10.96 2.09 9.09
N ASP A 9 -12.23 2.49 8.94
CA ASP A 9 -13.40 1.83 9.53
C ASP A 9 -14.30 1.17 8.46
N SER A 10 -13.78 1.01 7.23
CA SER A 10 -14.47 0.34 6.13
C SER A 10 -14.94 -1.07 6.54
N LYS A 11 -16.20 -1.39 6.23
CA LYS A 11 -16.78 -2.72 6.48
C LYS A 11 -16.41 -3.74 5.39
N ASP A 12 -15.93 -3.27 4.26
CA ASP A 12 -15.47 -4.09 3.12
C ASP A 12 -14.11 -3.58 2.60
N PRO A 13 -13.06 -3.68 3.43
CA PRO A 13 -11.74 -3.10 3.15
C PRO A 13 -11.11 -3.68 1.88
N GLU A 14 -11.40 -4.94 1.54
CA GLU A 14 -10.90 -5.57 0.33
C GLU A 14 -11.41 -4.86 -0.94
N ASN A 15 -12.71 -4.56 -1.00
CA ASN A 15 -13.31 -3.93 -2.18
C ASN A 15 -13.28 -2.40 -2.15
N GLU A 16 -13.27 -1.78 -0.97
CA GLU A 16 -13.31 -0.32 -0.82
C GLU A 16 -11.91 0.32 -0.73
N ILE A 17 -10.91 -0.42 -0.23
CA ILE A 17 -9.56 0.11 0.03
C ILE A 17 -8.50 -0.62 -0.78
N ILE A 18 -8.36 -1.94 -0.60
CA ILE A 18 -7.22 -2.73 -1.13
C ILE A 18 -7.28 -2.80 -2.66
N LYS A 19 -8.36 -3.33 -3.23
CA LYS A 19 -8.51 -3.46 -4.70
C LYS A 19 -8.45 -2.10 -5.40
N PRO A 20 -9.12 -1.03 -4.95
CA PRO A 20 -9.01 0.28 -5.57
C PRO A 20 -7.60 0.85 -5.52
N THR A 21 -6.86 0.65 -4.42
CA THR A 21 -5.47 1.12 -4.30
C THR A 21 -4.56 0.41 -5.31
N ILE A 22 -4.65 -0.92 -5.41
CA ILE A 22 -3.85 -1.73 -6.34
C ILE A 22 -4.22 -1.41 -7.79
N ASN A 23 -5.51 -1.42 -8.12
CA ASN A 23 -5.97 -1.16 -9.48
C ASN A 23 -5.70 0.29 -9.91
N GLY A 24 -5.84 1.23 -8.98
CA GLY A 24 -5.57 2.65 -9.19
C GLY A 24 -4.13 2.91 -9.59
N ILE A 25 -3.15 2.43 -8.82
CA ILE A 25 -1.74 2.62 -9.15
C ILE A 25 -1.35 1.90 -10.45
N LEU A 26 -1.83 0.68 -10.69
CA LEU A 26 -1.57 -0.05 -11.93
C LEU A 26 -2.15 0.67 -13.15
N SER A 27 -3.36 1.23 -13.03
CA SER A 27 -3.98 2.02 -14.09
C SER A 27 -3.15 3.27 -14.41
N ILE A 28 -2.74 4.02 -13.39
CA ILE A 28 -1.91 5.22 -13.55
C ILE A 28 -0.58 4.89 -14.23
N MET A 29 0.09 3.82 -13.79
CA MET A 29 1.37 3.41 -14.38
C MET A 29 1.21 3.01 -15.86
N ARG A 30 0.11 2.35 -16.21
CA ARG A 30 -0.24 2.05 -17.61
C ARG A 30 -0.47 3.33 -18.42
N SER A 31 -1.26 4.28 -17.90
CA SER A 31 -1.49 5.57 -18.57
C SER A 31 -0.21 6.39 -18.74
N CYS A 32 0.68 6.41 -17.74
CA CYS A 32 1.97 7.08 -17.86
C CYS A 32 2.83 6.47 -18.98
N LYS A 33 2.82 5.13 -19.11
CA LYS A 33 3.52 4.42 -20.18
C LYS A 33 2.91 4.73 -21.55
N GLU A 34 1.58 4.67 -21.67
CA GLU A 34 0.84 4.95 -22.91
C GLU A 34 1.00 6.40 -23.38
N ALA A 35 1.05 7.36 -22.46
CA ALA A 35 1.25 8.77 -22.78
C ALA A 35 2.60 9.03 -23.47
N GLY A 36 3.62 8.19 -23.25
CA GLY A 36 4.95 8.30 -23.87
C GLY A 36 5.78 9.53 -23.50
N THR A 37 5.18 10.53 -22.85
CA THR A 37 5.81 11.80 -22.46
C THR A 37 6.23 11.84 -20.99
N VAL A 38 5.74 10.89 -20.17
CA VAL A 38 6.06 10.84 -18.74
C VAL A 38 7.42 10.21 -18.51
N ARG A 39 8.41 11.04 -18.17
CA ARG A 39 9.79 10.59 -17.91
C ARG A 39 10.02 9.89 -16.57
N ARG A 40 9.18 10.18 -15.55
CA ARG A 40 9.35 9.68 -14.18
C ARG A 40 8.01 9.72 -13.44
N ALA A 41 7.67 8.63 -12.79
CA ALA A 41 6.59 8.56 -11.81
C ALA A 41 7.18 8.49 -10.40
N VAL A 42 6.57 9.21 -9.46
CA VAL A 42 6.87 9.13 -8.02
C VAL A 42 5.61 8.65 -7.32
N PHE A 43 5.71 7.60 -6.53
CA PHE A 43 4.60 7.03 -5.76
C PHE A 43 4.84 7.29 -4.28
N THR A 44 3.84 7.85 -3.60
CA THR A 44 3.89 8.06 -2.15
C THR A 44 3.43 6.78 -1.48
N SER A 45 4.39 5.99 -1.00
CA SER A 45 4.13 4.82 -0.17
C SER A 45 3.94 5.24 1.31
N SER A 46 4.08 4.31 2.24
CA SER A 46 3.92 4.55 3.68
C SER A 46 4.94 3.73 4.47
N ALA A 47 5.32 4.18 5.68
CA ALA A 47 6.12 3.35 6.59
C ALA A 47 5.46 2.00 6.91
N GLY A 48 4.13 1.92 6.82
CA GLY A 48 3.38 0.68 7.01
C GLY A 48 3.65 -0.41 5.96
N THR A 49 4.34 -0.12 4.87
CA THR A 49 4.84 -1.16 3.94
C THR A 49 6.14 -1.80 4.40
N VAL A 50 6.80 -1.22 5.41
CA VAL A 50 8.16 -1.55 5.82
C VAL A 50 8.22 -2.19 7.21
N ASN A 51 7.41 -1.72 8.18
CA ASN A 51 7.66 -1.99 9.59
C ASN A 51 6.51 -2.68 10.37
N VAL A 52 5.49 -3.21 9.68
CA VAL A 52 4.39 -3.90 10.35
C VAL A 52 4.73 -5.38 10.47
N GLN A 53 5.07 -5.81 11.68
CA GLN A 53 5.48 -7.19 11.97
C GLN A 53 5.37 -7.48 13.48
N GLU A 54 5.24 -8.76 13.83
CA GLU A 54 5.02 -9.21 15.21
C GLU A 54 6.16 -8.82 16.16
N HIS A 55 7.40 -8.98 15.70
CA HIS A 55 8.60 -8.65 16.45
C HIS A 55 9.33 -7.51 15.74
N GLN A 56 9.34 -6.34 16.34
CA GLN A 56 9.94 -5.15 15.73
C GLN A 56 11.47 -5.26 15.63
N GLN A 57 12.04 -4.77 14.53
CA GLN A 57 13.49 -4.61 14.40
C GLN A 57 13.96 -3.32 15.09
N PRO A 58 15.22 -3.27 15.56
CA PRO A 58 15.81 -2.03 16.07
C PRO A 58 15.99 -0.96 14.98
N GLU A 59 16.11 -1.37 13.70
CA GLU A 59 16.24 -0.50 12.54
C GLU A 59 15.56 -1.13 11.33
N TYR A 60 15.04 -0.29 10.43
CA TYR A 60 14.45 -0.69 9.15
C TYR A 60 15.13 0.06 8.01
N HIS A 61 15.24 -0.60 6.86
CA HIS A 61 15.87 -0.05 5.66
C HIS A 61 14.96 -0.23 4.44
N GLU A 62 15.36 0.30 3.28
CA GLU A 62 14.54 0.29 2.05
C GLU A 62 14.31 -1.12 1.49
N GLY A 63 15.12 -2.11 1.88
CA GLY A 63 14.88 -3.53 1.59
C GLY A 63 13.94 -4.25 2.55
N SER A 64 13.48 -3.60 3.63
CA SER A 64 12.59 -4.19 4.64
C SER A 64 11.15 -4.16 4.15
N TRP A 65 10.37 -5.17 4.55
CA TRP A 65 8.96 -5.30 4.20
C TRP A 65 8.15 -5.76 5.39
N THR A 66 6.93 -5.22 5.46
CA THR A 66 5.89 -5.68 6.37
C THR A 66 5.58 -7.16 6.20
N ASP A 67 5.35 -7.86 7.31
CA ASP A 67 4.89 -9.23 7.35
C ASP A 67 3.37 -9.28 7.07
N ILE A 68 3.05 -9.66 5.84
CA ILE A 68 1.66 -9.73 5.37
C ILE A 68 0.86 -10.80 6.11
N GLU A 69 1.49 -11.91 6.51
CA GLU A 69 0.80 -12.99 7.24
C GLU A 69 0.46 -12.56 8.66
N PHE A 70 1.33 -11.77 9.29
CA PHE A 70 1.02 -11.11 10.55
C PHE A 70 -0.18 -10.16 10.41
N CYS A 71 -0.20 -9.31 9.38
CA CYS A 71 -1.29 -8.37 9.14
C CYS A 71 -2.66 -9.09 8.96
N ARG A 72 -2.70 -10.16 8.17
CA ARG A 72 -3.89 -11.01 7.97
C ARG A 72 -4.36 -11.69 9.24
N ARG A 73 -3.43 -12.17 10.05
CA ARG A 73 -3.74 -12.86 11.31
C ARG A 73 -4.34 -11.92 12.36
N VAL A 74 -3.77 -10.73 12.50
CA VAL A 74 -4.13 -9.77 13.56
C VAL A 74 -5.28 -8.86 13.16
N LYS A 75 -5.55 -8.70 11.85
CA LYS A 75 -6.59 -7.80 11.33
C LYS A 75 -6.42 -6.38 11.86
N MET A 76 -5.21 -5.84 11.70
CA MET A 76 -4.85 -4.54 12.26
C MET A 76 -5.79 -3.43 11.78
N THR A 77 -6.16 -2.54 12.69
CA THR A 77 -7.01 -1.37 12.40
C THR A 77 -6.35 -0.50 11.33
N GLY A 78 -7.11 -0.16 10.28
CA GLY A 78 -6.62 0.56 9.10
C GLY A 78 -5.86 -0.29 8.07
N TRP A 79 -5.65 -1.57 8.35
CA TRP A 79 -4.98 -2.56 7.48
C TRP A 79 -5.77 -3.88 7.52
N MET A 80 -7.10 -3.77 7.38
CA MET A 80 -7.99 -4.92 7.50
C MET A 80 -7.78 -5.88 6.32
N TYR A 81 -6.85 -6.82 6.50
CA TYR A 81 -6.70 -8.02 5.69
C TYR A 81 -7.44 -9.20 6.33
#